data_AF-A0A6B3HCP9-F1
#
_entry.id   AF-A0A6B3HCP9-F1
#
_cell.length_a   1.000
_cell.length_b   1.000
_cell.length_c   1.000
_cell.angle_alpha   90.00
_cell.angle_beta   90.00
_cell.angle_gamma   90.00
#
_symmetry.space_group_name_H-M   'P 1'
#
loop_
_entity.id
_entity.type
_entity.pdbx_description
1 polymer ?
#
loop_
_entity_poly.entity_id
_entity_poly.type
_entity_poly.pdbx_seq_one_letter_code
_entity_poly.pdbx_strand_id
1 'polypeptide(L)'
;MAAQRACTTHPLVLRRVTVRRVHQVTPRMRRVVLGGEDLAAFTRDGIGRPAFAAPGFDDHIKLILAADGDVHAALPAQLPHGIEWTPAEHRLTRDYTPRRVDQRT
;
A
#
# COMPACT_ATOMS: atom_id res chain seq x y z
N MET A 1 -35.00 -1.74 2.59
CA MET A 1 -34.10 -0.62 2.94
C MET A 1 -32.67 -1.06 2.68
N ALA A 2 -31.94 -0.40 1.79
CA ALA A 2 -30.53 -0.70 1.57
C ALA A 2 -29.73 -0.24 2.80
N ALA A 3 -28.91 -1.12 3.36
CA ALA A 3 -28.04 -0.74 4.47
C ALA A 3 -27.00 0.27 3.96
N GLN A 4 -27.06 1.52 4.46
CA GLN A 4 -26.03 2.52 4.20
C GLN A 4 -24.74 2.07 4.91
N ARG A 5 -23.73 1.66 4.15
CA ARG A 5 -22.40 1.40 4.70
C ARG A 5 -21.62 2.71 4.79
N ALA A 6 -20.96 2.94 5.92
CA ALA A 6 -20.02 4.05 6.06
C ALA A 6 -18.83 3.81 5.12
N CYS A 7 -18.56 4.77 4.23
CA CYS A 7 -17.37 4.79 3.40
C CYS A 7 -16.38 5.79 4.02
N THR A 8 -15.17 5.32 4.34
CA THR A 8 -14.10 6.17 4.88
C THR A 8 -13.05 6.38 3.81
N THR A 9 -12.79 7.64 3.46
CA THR A 9 -11.70 7.97 2.53
C THR A 9 -10.37 7.99 3.26
N HIS A 10 -9.41 7.19 2.79
CA HIS A 10 -8.04 7.20 3.27
C HIS A 10 -7.15 8.09 2.37
N PRO A 11 -6.14 8.79 2.92
CA PRO A 11 -5.20 9.55 2.09
C PRO A 11 -4.34 8.59 1.25
N LEU A 12 -4.08 8.95 0.00
CA LEU A 12 -3.17 8.21 -0.87
C LEU A 12 -1.72 8.55 -0.49
N VAL A 13 -1.02 7.56 0.06
CA VAL A 13 0.37 7.70 0.51
C VAL A 13 1.22 6.60 -0.11
N LEU A 14 2.25 6.99 -0.85
CA LEU A 14 3.29 6.12 -1.35
C LEU A 14 4.23 5.72 -0.20
N ARG A 15 4.23 4.42 0.12
CA ARG A 15 5.00 3.85 1.22
C ARG A 15 6.01 2.85 0.69
N ARG A 16 7.28 3.01 1.08
CA ARG A 16 8.28 1.97 0.87
C ARG A 16 8.11 0.89 1.91
N VAL A 17 7.99 -0.36 1.47
CA VAL A 17 7.86 -1.52 2.35
C VAL A 17 8.98 -2.52 2.10
N THR A 18 9.20 -3.37 3.07
CA THR A 18 10.15 -4.49 3.03
C THR A 18 9.40 -5.77 3.36
N VAL A 19 9.72 -6.85 2.64
CA VAL A 19 9.21 -8.17 3.00
C VAL A 19 9.92 -8.63 4.25
N ARG A 20 9.17 -8.83 5.34
CA ARG A 20 9.69 -9.31 6.62
C ARG A 20 9.60 -10.83 6.75
N ARG A 21 8.52 -11.41 6.21
CA ARG A 21 8.27 -12.85 6.26
C ARG A 21 7.38 -13.27 5.10
N VAL A 22 7.59 -14.47 4.60
CA VAL A 22 6.70 -15.13 3.65
C VAL A 22 6.28 -16.48 4.25
N HIS A 23 4.98 -16.72 4.31
CA HIS A 23 4.42 -18.00 4.74
C HIS A 23 3.60 -18.62 3.62
N GLN A 24 3.84 -19.88 3.30
CA GLN A 24 2.94 -20.66 2.46
C GLN A 24 1.73 -21.10 3.29
N VAL A 25 0.54 -20.62 2.93
CA VAL A 25 -0.72 -20.98 3.61
C VAL A 25 -1.33 -22.22 2.96
N THR A 26 -1.31 -22.26 1.63
CA THR A 26 -1.69 -23.41 0.81
C THR A 26 -0.73 -23.51 -0.38
N PRO A 27 -0.75 -24.59 -1.19
CA PRO A 27 0.08 -24.68 -2.39
C PRO A 27 -0.10 -23.52 -3.39
N ARG A 28 -1.23 -22.82 -3.37
CA ARG A 28 -1.54 -21.71 -4.28
C ARG A 28 -1.73 -20.36 -3.57
N MET A 29 -1.39 -20.26 -2.29
CA MET A 29 -1.52 -19.03 -1.52
C MET A 29 -0.34 -18.81 -0.59
N ARG A 30 0.29 -17.64 -0.73
CA ARG A 30 1.30 -17.14 0.20
C ARG A 30 0.79 -15.92 0.96
N ARG A 31 1.11 -15.87 2.24
CA ARG A 31 0.96 -14.68 3.08
C ARG A 31 2.31 -13.99 3.16
N VAL A 32 2.35 -12.75 2.71
CA VAL A 32 3.53 -11.89 2.79
C VAL A 32 3.32 -10.89 3.91
N VAL A 33 4.25 -10.85 4.86
CA VAL A 33 4.28 -9.84 5.93
C VAL A 33 5.18 -8.71 5.48
N LEU A 34 4.59 -7.53 5.38
CA LEU A 34 5.29 -6.29 5.00
C LEU A 34 5.59 -5.49 6.27
N GLY A 35 6.76 -4.87 6.30
CA GLY A 35 7.20 -3.95 7.35
C GLY A 35 7.95 -2.76 6.76
N GLY A 36 8.36 -1.82 7.60
CA GLY A 36 9.10 -0.62 7.18
C GLY A 36 8.60 0.62 7.90
N GLU A 37 9.48 1.60 8.05
CA GLU A 37 9.19 2.83 8.80
C GLU A 37 8.07 3.65 8.17
N ASP A 38 7.97 3.64 6.84
CA ASP A 38 6.90 4.28 6.08
C ASP A 38 5.51 3.67 6.38
N LEU A 39 5.37 2.56 7.10
CA LEU A 39 4.05 2.06 7.54
C LEU A 39 3.56 2.77 8.82
N ALA A 40 4.47 3.33 9.62
CA ALA A 40 4.12 4.19 10.75
C ALA A 40 3.64 5.57 10.28
N ALA A 41 3.28 6.44 11.23
CA ALA A 41 3.08 7.84 10.93
C ALA A 41 4.44 8.51 10.66
N PHE A 42 4.53 9.34 9.63
CA PHE A 42 5.76 10.04 9.26
C PHE A 42 5.45 11.38 8.59
N THR A 43 6.44 12.27 8.55
CA THR A 43 6.34 13.54 7.82
C THR A 43 7.23 13.50 6.59
N ARG A 44 6.69 13.88 5.42
CA ARG A 44 7.44 14.03 4.17
C ARG A 44 7.02 15.34 3.51
N ASP A 45 8.00 16.15 3.11
CA ASP A 45 7.78 17.46 2.49
C ASP A 45 6.92 18.41 3.34
N GLY A 46 7.11 18.37 4.67
CA GLY A 46 6.33 19.16 5.63
C GLY A 46 4.89 18.68 5.84
N ILE A 47 4.47 17.60 5.18
CA ILE A 47 3.11 17.04 5.27
C ILE A 47 3.12 15.78 6.13
N GLY A 48 2.32 15.80 7.19
CA GLY A 48 2.08 14.63 8.04
C GLY A 48 1.29 13.55 7.31
N ARG A 49 1.81 12.33 7.32
CA ARG A 49 1.16 11.13 6.78
C ARG A 49 0.77 10.24 7.97
N PRO A 50 -0.50 9.83 8.08
CA PRO A 50 -0.92 8.99 9.20
C PRO A 50 -0.27 7.61 9.10
N ALA A 51 -0.31 6.83 10.18
CA ALA A 51 0.03 5.42 10.12
C ALA A 51 -0.86 4.68 9.11
N PHE A 52 -0.34 3.64 8.48
CA PHE A 52 -1.13 2.79 7.60
C PHE A 52 -2.25 2.11 8.39
N ALA A 53 -3.48 2.21 7.88
CA ALA A 53 -4.65 1.57 8.44
C ALA A 53 -5.50 1.00 7.31
N ALA A 54 -6.12 -0.15 7.58
CA ALA A 54 -7.10 -0.78 6.70
C ALA A 54 -8.22 -1.41 7.56
N PRO A 55 -9.11 -0.59 8.15
CA PRO A 55 -10.18 -1.07 9.03
C PRO A 55 -11.35 -1.73 8.27
N GLY A 56 -11.52 -1.43 6.98
CA GLY A 56 -12.53 -2.01 6.11
C GLY A 56 -12.15 -3.42 5.67
N PHE A 57 -13.14 -4.31 5.58
CA PHE A 57 -12.92 -5.69 5.15
C PHE A 57 -12.56 -5.79 3.64
N ASP A 58 -12.92 -4.76 2.87
CA ASP A 58 -12.71 -4.59 1.43
C ASP A 58 -11.68 -3.51 1.09
N ASP A 59 -10.94 -3.01 2.09
CA ASP A 59 -9.79 -2.14 1.86
C ASP A 59 -8.77 -2.86 0.98
N HIS A 60 -8.10 -2.09 0.12
CA HIS A 60 -7.06 -2.61 -0.75
C HIS A 60 -5.87 -1.66 -0.80
N ILE A 61 -4.71 -2.25 -1.10
CA ILE A 61 -3.51 -1.52 -1.46
C ILE A 61 -3.19 -1.82 -2.91
N LYS A 62 -2.52 -0.87 -3.57
CA LYS A 62 -1.92 -1.09 -4.88
C LYS A 62 -0.43 -1.35 -4.70
N LEU A 63 0.00 -2.57 -5.01
CA LEU A 63 1.42 -2.87 -5.11
C LEU A 63 1.94 -2.35 -6.45
N ILE A 64 3.09 -1.67 -6.42
CA ILE A 64 3.81 -1.19 -7.59
C ILE A 64 5.04 -2.08 -7.76
N LEU A 65 5.17 -2.66 -8.94
CA LEU A 65 6.26 -3.54 -9.34
C LEU A 65 6.84 -3.03 -10.67
N ALA A 66 8.07 -3.41 -10.97
CA ALA A 66 8.74 -3.08 -12.22
C ALA A 66 9.18 -4.37 -12.92
N ALA A 67 8.76 -4.54 -14.18
CA ALA A 67 9.04 -5.76 -14.95
C ALA A 67 10.52 -5.93 -15.31
N ASP A 68 11.24 -4.81 -15.42
CA ASP A 68 12.66 -4.69 -15.72
C ASP A 68 13.53 -4.63 -14.44
N GLY A 69 12.91 -4.59 -13.25
CA GLY A 69 13.57 -4.49 -11.97
C GLY A 69 13.82 -3.06 -11.47
N ASP A 70 13.62 -2.03 -12.30
CA ASP A 70 13.75 -0.62 -11.86
C ASP A 70 12.45 -0.12 -11.22
N VAL A 71 12.30 -0.42 -9.94
CA VAL A 71 11.14 0.02 -9.16
C VAL A 71 11.06 1.55 -9.08
N HIS A 72 12.18 2.27 -9.09
CA HIS A 72 12.18 3.73 -8.96
C HIS A 72 11.53 4.40 -10.17
N ALA A 73 11.84 3.94 -11.39
CA ALA A 73 11.17 4.40 -12.62
C ALA A 73 9.67 4.05 -12.65
N ALA A 74 9.26 3.00 -11.93
CA ALA A 74 7.86 2.60 -11.84
C ALA A 74 7.05 3.34 -10.75
N LEU A 75 7.65 4.17 -9.90
CA LEU A 75 6.88 4.86 -8.85
C LEU A 75 6.03 6.01 -9.40
N PRO A 76 4.84 6.29 -8.84
CA PRO A 76 4.13 7.53 -9.07
C PRO A 76 4.80 8.70 -8.33
N ALA A 77 4.50 9.93 -8.73
CA ALA A 77 4.84 11.11 -7.94
C ALA A 77 3.85 11.26 -6.78
N GLN A 78 4.35 11.47 -5.57
CA GLN A 78 3.52 11.81 -4.41
C GLN A 78 3.11 13.29 -4.48
N LEU A 79 1.81 13.57 -4.37
CA LEU A 79 1.26 14.92 -4.25
C LEU A 79 0.81 15.20 -2.80
N PRO A 80 0.47 16.44 -2.42
CA PRO A 80 -0.03 16.76 -1.08
C PRO A 80 -1.24 15.92 -0.65
N HIS A 81 -2.21 15.71 -1.55
CA HIS A 81 -3.47 15.04 -1.26
C HIS A 81 -3.76 13.86 -2.21
N GLY A 82 -2.72 13.30 -2.84
CA GLY A 82 -2.90 12.28 -3.88
C GLY A 82 -1.57 11.76 -4.42
N ILE A 83 -1.65 11.04 -5.53
CA ILE A 83 -0.50 10.64 -6.34
C ILE A 83 -0.77 10.97 -7.81
N GLU A 84 0.28 11.20 -8.58
CA GLU A 84 0.22 11.30 -10.03
C GLU A 84 0.93 10.10 -10.66
N TRP A 85 0.20 9.37 -11.50
CA TRP A 85 0.76 8.29 -12.29
C TRP A 85 1.50 8.86 -13.49
N THR A 86 2.79 9.14 -13.32
CA THR A 86 3.70 9.54 -14.40
C THR A 86 3.83 8.41 -15.44
N PRO A 87 4.12 8.70 -16.72
CA PRO A 87 4.43 7.66 -17.70
C PRO A 87 5.57 6.76 -17.21
N ALA A 88 5.37 5.44 -17.26
CA ALA A 88 6.38 4.46 -16.90
C ALA A 88 6.14 3.16 -17.70
N GLU A 89 7.04 2.87 -18.63
CA GLU A 89 6.89 1.76 -19.60
C GLU A 89 6.78 0.39 -18.91
N HIS A 90 7.57 0.16 -17.87
CA HIS A 90 7.69 -1.14 -17.21
C HIS A 90 6.90 -1.25 -15.91
N ARG A 91 6.01 -0.28 -15.61
CA ARG A 91 5.19 -0.28 -14.39
C ARG A 91 4.12 -1.37 -14.44
N LEU A 92 4.14 -2.24 -13.43
CA LEU A 92 3.08 -3.20 -13.15
C LEU A 92 2.39 -2.83 -11.84
N THR A 93 1.05 -2.81 -11.83
CA THR A 93 0.28 -2.59 -10.60
C THR A 93 -0.74 -3.69 -10.36
N ARG A 94 -0.93 -4.07 -9.10
CA ARG A 94 -1.95 -5.06 -8.69
C ARG A 94 -2.57 -4.63 -7.38
N ASP A 95 -3.90 -4.78 -7.32
CA ASP A 95 -4.64 -4.53 -6.09
C ASP A 95 -4.65 -5.80 -5.24
N TYR A 96 -4.34 -5.64 -3.96
CA TYR A 96 -4.35 -6.71 -2.97
C TYR A 96 -5.03 -6.23 -1.70
N THR A 97 -5.78 -7.12 -1.06
CA THR A 97 -6.41 -6.86 0.25
C THR A 97 -5.40 -7.03 1.39
N PRO A 98 -5.20 -6.02 2.25
CA PRO A 98 -4.50 -6.20 3.51
C PRO A 98 -5.22 -7.22 4.38
N ARG A 99 -4.65 -8.42 4.54
CA ARG A 99 -5.31 -9.49 5.30
C ARG A 99 -5.39 -9.20 6.80
N ARG A 100 -4.40 -8.50 7.35
CA ARG A 100 -4.31 -8.09 8.75
C ARG A 100 -3.31 -6.94 8.85
N VAL A 101 -3.66 -5.89 9.59
CA VAL A 101 -2.73 -4.84 10.01
C VAL A 101 -2.39 -5.07 11.47
N ASP A 102 -1.11 -5.20 11.79
CA ASP A 102 -0.64 -5.23 13.17
C ASP A 102 -0.28 -3.80 13.59
N GLN A 103 -0.88 -3.30 14.67
CA GLN A 103 -0.60 -1.95 15.18
C GLN A 103 0.40 -1.97 16.35
N ARG A 104 0.90 -3.15 16.74
CA ARG A 104 1.76 -3.32 17.92
C ARG A 104 3.24 -3.49 17.58
N THR A 105 3.64 -3.34 16.32
CA THR A 105 5.02 -3.60 15.87
C THR A 105 5.46 -2.60 14.82
#